data_AF-A0A938CLT0-F1
#
_entry.id   AF-A0A938CLT0-F1
#
_cell.length_a   1.000
_cell.length_b   1.000
_cell.length_c   1.000
_cell.angle_alpha   90.00
_cell.angle_beta   90.00
_cell.angle_gamma   90.00
#
_symmetry.space_group_name_H-M   'P 1'
#
loop_
_entity.id
_entity.type
_entity.pdbx_description
1 polymer ?
#
loop_
_entity_poly.entity_id
_entity_poly.type
_entity_poly.pdbx_seq_one_letter_code
_entity_poly.pdbx_strand_id
1 'polypeptide(L)'
;MNSRFLVFLIPLVVIAIFWLMANREARLAHDPTHKGFFERNGTTLGFVFILLVAFWTLFLVTLPYLYMVVESFHPKLPPLKRGGPEDFLTVAQYKSFFVTPSDGTWNTNHMVAFIFTILASAAVTVLNFAICYPLAYYMAQAGSAQKVRLLMLGLIVPYWVNEILRAFSLRLLMASKGIINQILMALGVTDG
;
A
#
# COMPACT_ATOMS: atom_id res chain seq x y z
N MET A 1 15.65 28.33 -0.84
CA MET A 1 15.96 27.38 -1.92
C MET A 1 14.65 26.77 -2.38
N ASN A 2 14.23 27.00 -3.63
CA ASN A 2 12.86 26.72 -4.09
C ASN A 2 12.47 25.25 -3.86
N SER A 3 11.42 25.01 -3.07
CA SER A 3 10.81 23.68 -2.83
C SER A 3 10.52 22.91 -4.12
N ARG A 4 10.21 23.64 -5.19
CA ARG A 4 10.00 23.11 -6.55
C ARG A 4 11.24 22.41 -7.12
N PHE A 5 12.45 22.90 -6.83
CA PHE A 5 13.70 22.32 -7.33
C PHE A 5 14.01 20.97 -6.66
N LEU A 6 13.70 20.84 -5.36
CA LEU A 6 13.85 19.59 -4.61
C LEU A 6 12.95 18.48 -5.16
N VAL A 7 11.71 18.79 -5.56
CA VAL A 7 10.76 17.82 -6.14
C VAL A 7 11.31 17.18 -7.43
N PHE A 8 12.03 17.94 -8.26
CA PHE A 8 12.60 17.44 -9.51
C PHE A 8 13.98 16.78 -9.33
N LEU A 9 14.76 17.18 -8.33
CA LEU A 9 16.11 16.65 -8.11
C LEU A 9 16.10 15.27 -7.44
N ILE A 10 15.21 15.06 -6.47
CA ILE A 10 15.14 13.81 -5.69
C ILE A 10 14.92 12.57 -6.57
N PRO A 11 13.99 12.53 -7.55
CA PRO A 11 13.83 11.38 -8.42
C PRO A 11 15.08 11.07 -9.25
N LEU A 12 15.78 12.09 -9.74
CA LEU A 12 16.99 11.91 -10.54
C LEU A 12 18.12 11.28 -9.71
N VAL A 13 18.23 11.68 -8.44
CA VAL A 13 19.18 11.08 -7.49
C VAL A 13 18.79 9.63 -7.19
N VAL A 14 17.49 9.34 -6.98
CA VAL A 14 17.00 7.97 -6.77
C VAL A 14 17.31 7.09 -7.98
N ILE A 15 17.05 7.56 -9.21
CA ILE A 15 17.39 6.84 -10.45
C ILE A 15 18.90 6.58 -10.53
N ALA A 16 19.73 7.57 -10.19
CA ALA A 16 21.19 7.40 -10.18
C ALA A 16 21.66 6.35 -9.16
N ILE A 17 21.05 6.30 -7.97
CA ILE A 17 21.34 5.28 -6.94
C ILE A 17 20.93 3.90 -7.42
N PHE A 18 19.71 3.73 -7.94
CA PHE A 18 19.24 2.45 -8.46
C PHE A 18 20.10 1.98 -9.65
N TRP A 19 20.52 2.88 -10.53
CA TRP A 19 21.42 2.56 -11.63
C TRP A 19 22.78 2.08 -11.12
N LEU A 20 23.35 2.75 -10.11
CA LEU A 20 24.62 2.38 -9.51
C LEU A 20 24.53 1.02 -8.79
N MET A 21 23.43 0.75 -8.10
CA MET A 21 23.13 -0.54 -7.49
C MET A 21 23.00 -1.65 -8.53
N ALA A 22 22.17 -1.46 -9.56
CA ALA A 22 21.98 -2.43 -10.63
C ALA A 22 23.30 -2.75 -11.34
N ASN A 23 24.15 -1.74 -11.55
CA ASN A 23 25.46 -1.93 -12.17
C ASN A 23 26.46 -2.65 -11.24
N ARG A 24 26.29 -2.57 -9.92
CA ARG A 24 27.06 -3.37 -8.95
C ARG A 24 26.58 -4.83 -8.92
N GLU A 25 25.28 -5.06 -8.92
CA GLU A 25 24.70 -6.40 -8.92
C GLU A 25 24.99 -7.16 -10.23
N ALA A 26 24.92 -6.48 -11.38
CA ALA A 26 25.28 -7.06 -12.67
C ALA A 26 26.75 -7.51 -12.74
N ARG A 27 27.66 -6.89 -11.98
CA ARG A 27 29.06 -7.32 -11.88
C ARG A 27 29.26 -8.54 -11.00
N LEU A 28 28.35 -8.78 -10.05
CA LEU A 28 28.42 -9.90 -9.10
C LEU A 28 27.76 -11.17 -9.65
N ALA A 29 26.77 -11.04 -10.53
CA ALA A 29 26.10 -12.17 -11.16
C ALA A 29 26.93 -12.72 -12.35
N HIS A 30 27.79 -13.70 -12.09
CA HIS A 30 28.58 -14.38 -13.11
C HIS A 30 27.82 -15.61 -13.67
N ASP A 31 26.76 -15.36 -14.44
CA ASP A 31 26.07 -16.40 -15.22
C ASP A 31 26.45 -16.29 -16.70
N PRO A 32 27.23 -17.25 -17.26
CA PRO A 32 27.71 -17.19 -18.64
C PRO A 32 26.62 -17.43 -19.69
N THR A 33 25.40 -17.81 -19.28
CA THR A 33 24.24 -17.99 -20.20
C THR A 33 23.27 -16.82 -20.20
N HIS A 34 23.51 -15.80 -19.36
CA HIS A 34 22.62 -14.67 -19.20
C HIS A 34 22.79 -13.67 -20.36
N LYS A 35 21.92 -13.76 -21.37
CA LYS A 35 21.81 -12.71 -22.39
C LYS A 35 21.28 -11.43 -21.75
N GLY A 36 22.02 -10.33 -21.90
CA GLY A 36 21.64 -9.03 -21.35
C GLY A 36 20.32 -8.50 -21.92
N PHE A 37 19.68 -7.58 -21.21
CA PHE A 37 18.39 -7.00 -21.63
C PHE A 37 18.43 -6.42 -23.05
N PHE A 38 19.51 -5.73 -23.41
CA PHE A 38 19.72 -5.15 -24.74
C PHE A 38 20.08 -6.18 -25.82
N GLU A 39 20.66 -7.33 -25.44
CA GLU A 39 20.98 -8.43 -26.36
C GLU A 39 19.72 -9.23 -26.74
N ARG A 40 18.73 -9.30 -25.85
CA ARG A 40 17.47 -10.02 -26.07
C ARG A 40 16.45 -9.20 -26.85
N ASN A 41 16.33 -7.91 -26.55
CA ASN A 41 15.29 -7.05 -27.13
C ASN A 41 15.80 -6.19 -28.29
N GLY A 42 17.12 -6.12 -28.51
CA GLY A 42 17.73 -5.14 -29.40
C GLY A 42 17.88 -3.78 -28.72
N THR A 43 18.88 -3.01 -29.15
CA THR A 43 19.26 -1.73 -28.52
C THR A 43 18.12 -0.72 -28.57
N THR A 44 17.51 -0.51 -29.74
CA THR A 44 16.42 0.45 -29.94
C THR A 44 15.20 0.14 -29.07
N LEU A 45 14.70 -1.10 -29.11
CA LEU A 45 13.51 -1.50 -28.35
C LEU A 45 13.79 -1.50 -26.84
N GLY A 46 14.99 -1.90 -26.44
CA GLY A 46 15.42 -1.83 -25.04
C GLY A 46 15.38 -0.41 -24.48
N PHE A 47 15.92 0.57 -25.23
CA PHE A 47 15.83 1.98 -24.82
C PHE A 47 14.40 2.47 -24.75
N VAL A 48 13.55 2.13 -25.74
CA VAL A 48 12.13 2.54 -25.74
C VAL A 48 11.39 2.00 -24.52
N PHE A 49 11.55 0.72 -24.17
CA PHE A 49 10.91 0.15 -23.00
C PHE A 49 11.39 0.78 -21.69
N ILE A 50 12.71 0.97 -21.55
CA ILE A 50 13.26 1.63 -20.35
C ILE A 50 12.72 3.06 -20.24
N LEU A 51 12.69 3.81 -21.34
CA LEU A 51 12.17 5.18 -21.34
C LEU A 51 10.68 5.23 -21.02
N LEU A 52 9.87 4.35 -21.59
CA LEU A 52 8.42 4.30 -21.34
C LEU A 52 8.13 3.97 -19.87
N VAL A 53 8.81 2.95 -19.33
CA VAL A 53 8.65 2.54 -17.93
C VAL A 53 9.18 3.64 -17.00
N ALA A 54 10.35 4.21 -17.28
CA ALA A 54 10.91 5.30 -16.49
C ALA A 54 10.03 6.55 -16.51
N PHE A 55 9.45 6.90 -17.66
CA PHE A 55 8.49 7.98 -17.77
C PHE A 55 7.25 7.69 -16.90
N TRP A 56 6.69 6.50 -17.04
CA TRP A 56 5.49 6.12 -16.30
C TRP A 56 5.72 6.10 -14.79
N THR A 57 6.80 5.48 -14.32
CA THR A 57 7.11 5.43 -12.88
C THR A 57 7.43 6.81 -12.33
N LEU A 58 8.25 7.60 -13.03
CA LEU A 58 8.65 8.93 -12.58
C LEU A 58 7.45 9.87 -12.46
N PHE A 59 6.63 9.98 -13.51
CA PHE A 59 5.56 10.97 -13.56
C PHE A 59 4.30 10.54 -12.81
N LEU A 60 3.88 9.28 -12.95
CA LEU A 60 2.60 8.83 -12.37
C LEU A 60 2.76 8.30 -10.94
N VAL A 61 3.94 7.81 -10.55
CA VAL A 61 4.16 7.24 -9.22
C VAL A 61 5.04 8.17 -8.40
N THR A 62 6.27 8.45 -8.84
CA THR A 62 7.25 9.16 -8.01
C THR A 62 6.86 10.61 -7.73
N LEU A 63 6.41 11.35 -8.74
CA LEU A 63 6.04 12.76 -8.59
C LEU A 63 4.92 13.00 -7.57
N PRO A 64 3.75 12.32 -7.60
CA PRO A 64 2.69 12.57 -6.62
C PRO A 64 3.11 12.19 -5.18
N TYR A 65 3.91 11.13 -5.00
CA TYR A 65 4.42 10.79 -3.67
C TYR A 65 5.44 11.81 -3.16
N LEU A 66 6.35 12.28 -4.01
CA LEU A 66 7.28 13.33 -3.62
C LEU A 66 6.57 14.65 -3.33
N TYR A 67 5.56 14.98 -4.11
CA TYR A 67 4.71 16.13 -3.84
C TYR A 67 4.07 15.98 -2.46
N MET A 68 3.43 14.83 -2.15
CA MET A 68 2.85 14.59 -0.83
C MET A 68 3.86 14.75 0.32
N VAL A 69 5.10 14.28 0.15
CA VAL A 69 6.16 14.42 1.16
C VAL A 69 6.56 15.89 1.33
N VAL A 70 6.83 16.61 0.24
CA VAL A 70 7.16 18.04 0.30
C VAL A 70 6.01 18.83 0.92
N GLU A 71 4.78 18.48 0.61
CA GLU A 71 3.59 19.10 1.17
C GLU A 71 3.38 18.81 2.65
N SER A 72 3.84 17.67 3.16
CA SER A 72 3.80 17.42 4.61
C SER A 72 4.66 18.39 5.43
N PHE A 73 5.64 19.04 4.80
CA PHE A 73 6.48 20.08 5.41
C PHE A 73 5.94 21.50 5.21
N HIS A 74 4.88 21.71 4.45
CA HIS A 74 4.29 23.04 4.27
C HIS A 74 3.11 23.24 5.24
N PRO A 75 2.92 24.45 5.78
CA PRO A 75 1.78 24.75 6.63
C PRO A 75 0.47 24.66 5.83
N LYS A 76 -0.61 24.28 6.51
CA LYS A 76 -1.94 24.12 5.87
C LYS A 76 -2.55 25.49 5.54
N LEU A 77 -2.15 26.06 4.41
CA LEU A 77 -2.62 27.37 3.95
C LEU A 77 -3.78 27.23 2.94
N PRO A 78 -4.73 28.19 2.91
CA PRO A 78 -5.71 28.29 1.83
C PRO A 78 -5.02 28.39 0.46
N PRO A 79 -5.64 27.89 -0.64
CA PRO A 79 -5.02 27.89 -1.97
C PRO A 79 -4.53 29.27 -2.44
N LEU A 80 -5.22 30.34 -2.02
CA LEU A 80 -4.92 31.74 -2.35
C LEU A 80 -3.64 32.28 -1.69
N LYS A 81 -3.16 31.65 -0.60
CA LYS A 81 -1.98 32.10 0.16
C LYS A 81 -0.73 31.25 -0.08
N ARG A 82 -0.84 30.23 -0.93
CA ARG A 82 0.24 29.28 -1.22
C ARG A 82 1.27 29.92 -2.13
N GLY A 83 2.56 29.78 -1.82
CA GLY A 83 3.65 30.52 -2.47
C GLY A 83 3.82 31.97 -2.02
N GLY A 84 3.11 32.40 -0.97
CA GLY A 84 3.30 33.70 -0.32
C GLY A 84 4.38 33.67 0.78
N PRO A 85 4.57 34.78 1.53
CA PRO A 85 5.55 34.86 2.62
C PRO A 85 5.31 33.86 3.77
N GLU A 86 4.08 33.38 3.92
CA GLU A 86 3.65 32.42 4.94
C GLU A 86 3.98 30.95 4.56
N ASP A 87 4.46 30.70 3.34
CA ASP A 87 4.76 29.37 2.81
C ASP A 87 6.21 28.97 3.10
N PHE A 88 6.47 28.54 4.34
CA PHE A 88 7.79 28.12 4.80
C PHE A 88 7.83 26.63 5.15
N LEU A 89 9.00 26.01 4.99
CA LEU A 89 9.23 24.62 5.41
C LEU A 89 9.20 24.53 6.94
N THR A 90 8.26 23.76 7.48
CA THR A 90 8.08 23.56 8.91
C THR A 90 7.70 22.13 9.25
N VAL A 91 8.15 21.67 10.41
CA VAL A 91 7.73 20.38 11.00
C VAL A 91 6.57 20.55 11.98
N ALA A 92 6.09 21.78 12.17
CA ALA A 92 5.00 22.08 13.11
C ALA A 92 3.71 21.31 12.77
N GLN A 93 3.50 20.97 11.51
CA GLN A 93 2.33 20.23 11.04
C GLN A 93 2.22 18.84 11.68
N TYR A 94 3.34 18.15 11.95
CA TYR A 94 3.30 16.83 12.61
C TYR A 94 2.72 16.89 14.02
N LYS A 95 2.79 18.06 14.69
CA LYS A 95 2.16 18.27 16.00
C LYS A 95 0.64 18.12 15.93
N SER A 96 0.02 18.37 14.77
CA SER A 96 -1.44 18.25 14.61
C SER A 96 -1.96 16.82 14.79
N PHE A 97 -1.09 15.83 14.65
CA PHE A 97 -1.43 14.42 14.92
C PHE A 97 -1.69 14.18 16.41
N PHE A 98 -0.94 14.84 17.29
CA PHE A 98 -1.01 14.65 18.73
C PHE A 98 -1.91 15.68 19.42
N VAL A 99 -1.94 16.91 18.92
CA VAL A 99 -2.65 18.04 19.53
C VAL A 99 -3.50 18.73 18.49
N THR A 100 -4.77 18.96 18.81
CA THR A 100 -5.71 19.66 17.93
C THR A 100 -5.28 21.12 17.77
N PRO A 101 -5.03 21.62 16.53
CA PRO A 101 -4.59 23.00 16.31
C PRO A 101 -5.57 24.08 16.78
N SER A 102 -6.87 23.76 16.89
CA SER A 102 -7.92 24.70 17.32
C SER A 102 -7.87 24.97 18.83
N ASP A 103 -7.87 23.91 19.64
CA ASP A 103 -8.18 24.04 21.08
C ASP A 103 -7.00 23.62 21.98
N GLY A 104 -5.87 23.18 21.40
CA GLY A 104 -4.69 22.75 22.15
C GLY A 104 -4.90 21.45 22.95
N THR A 105 -6.05 20.79 22.78
CA THR A 105 -6.40 19.52 23.40
C THR A 105 -5.75 18.33 22.69
N TRP A 106 -5.55 17.23 23.41
CA TRP A 106 -5.03 15.99 22.83
C TRP A 106 -5.96 15.46 21.73
N ASN A 107 -5.40 15.10 20.58
CA ASN A 107 -6.15 14.59 19.45
C ASN A 107 -6.39 13.08 19.60
N THR A 108 -7.26 12.73 20.55
CA THR A 108 -7.57 11.34 20.89
C THR A 108 -8.12 10.57 19.69
N ASN A 109 -8.87 11.21 18.80
CA ASN A 109 -9.49 10.54 17.65
C ASN A 109 -8.45 10.00 16.65
N HIS A 110 -7.46 10.80 16.26
CA HIS A 110 -6.41 10.32 15.35
C HIS A 110 -5.54 9.26 16.00
N MET A 111 -5.18 9.44 17.27
CA MET A 111 -4.33 8.50 17.99
C MET A 111 -5.03 7.16 18.23
N VAL A 112 -6.31 7.18 18.64
CA VAL A 112 -7.10 5.95 18.82
C VAL A 112 -7.29 5.23 17.50
N ALA A 113 -7.62 5.95 16.41
CA ALA A 113 -7.75 5.33 15.09
C ALA A 113 -6.42 4.69 14.64
N PHE A 114 -5.29 5.38 14.82
CA PHE A 114 -3.97 4.87 14.49
C PHE A 114 -3.64 3.58 15.27
N ILE A 115 -3.75 3.61 16.59
CA ILE A 115 -3.47 2.43 17.42
C ILE A 115 -4.44 1.29 17.13
N PHE A 116 -5.72 1.59 16.95
CA PHE A 116 -6.73 0.59 16.58
C PHE A 116 -6.39 -0.10 15.25
N THR A 117 -5.97 0.65 14.22
CA THR A 117 -5.60 0.05 12.93
C THR A 117 -4.35 -0.83 13.04
N ILE A 118 -3.37 -0.47 13.86
CA ILE A 118 -2.18 -1.30 14.10
C ILE A 118 -2.56 -2.59 14.82
N LEU A 119 -3.32 -2.50 15.91
CA LEU A 119 -3.73 -3.68 16.67
C LEU A 119 -4.66 -4.58 15.85
N ALA A 120 -5.60 -4.00 15.10
CA ALA A 120 -6.51 -4.74 14.24
C ALA A 120 -5.75 -5.45 13.11
N SER A 121 -4.83 -4.77 12.42
CA SER A 121 -4.05 -5.39 11.34
C SER A 121 -3.11 -6.48 11.86
N ALA A 122 -2.49 -6.29 13.03
CA ALA A 122 -1.68 -7.31 13.69
C ALA A 122 -2.52 -8.55 14.06
N ALA A 123 -3.69 -8.35 14.68
CA ALA A 123 -4.61 -9.43 15.04
C ALA A 123 -5.10 -10.21 13.81
N VAL A 124 -5.50 -9.49 12.76
CA VAL A 124 -5.91 -10.10 11.48
C VAL A 124 -4.75 -10.88 10.85
N THR A 125 -3.52 -10.36 10.91
CA THR A 125 -2.33 -11.05 10.38
C THR A 125 -2.09 -12.36 11.12
N VAL A 126 -2.11 -12.35 12.46
CA VAL A 126 -1.93 -13.55 13.28
C VAL A 126 -3.03 -14.58 13.00
N LEU A 127 -4.29 -14.15 12.94
CA LEU A 127 -5.41 -15.02 12.62
C LEU A 127 -5.28 -15.61 11.21
N ASN A 128 -4.86 -14.79 10.24
CA ASN A 128 -4.60 -15.24 8.88
C ASN A 128 -3.49 -16.29 8.84
N PHE A 129 -2.38 -16.09 9.55
CA PHE A 129 -1.34 -17.12 9.65
C PHE A 129 -1.85 -18.41 10.31
N ALA A 130 -2.61 -18.30 11.40
CA ALA A 130 -3.15 -19.46 12.11
C ALA A 130 -4.08 -20.32 11.23
N ILE A 131 -4.82 -19.71 10.29
CA ILE A 131 -5.75 -20.42 9.39
C ILE A 131 -5.06 -20.82 8.07
N CYS A 132 -4.32 -19.91 7.45
CA CYS A 132 -3.73 -20.13 6.13
C CYS A 132 -2.51 -21.04 6.19
N TYR A 133 -1.74 -21.05 7.29
CA TYR A 133 -0.55 -21.91 7.39
C TYR A 133 -0.91 -23.40 7.40
N PRO A 134 -1.86 -23.89 8.23
CA PRO A 134 -2.32 -25.27 8.13
C PRO A 134 -2.90 -25.62 6.76
N LEU A 135 -3.63 -24.70 6.14
CA LEU A 135 -4.21 -24.91 4.82
C LEU A 135 -3.12 -25.06 3.74
N ALA A 136 -2.13 -24.18 3.75
CA ALA A 136 -0.99 -24.23 2.83
C ALA A 136 -0.15 -25.51 3.05
N TYR A 137 0.08 -25.89 4.31
CA TYR A 137 0.78 -27.13 4.65
C TYR A 137 0.02 -28.37 4.14
N TYR A 138 -1.30 -28.41 4.34
CA TYR A 138 -2.14 -29.49 3.80
C TYR A 138 -2.04 -29.59 2.27
N MET A 139 -2.12 -28.45 1.59
CA MET A 139 -2.03 -28.38 0.13
C MET A 139 -0.65 -28.79 -0.41
N ALA A 140 0.43 -28.49 0.32
CA ALA A 140 1.79 -28.82 -0.07
C ALA A 140 2.15 -30.30 0.20
N GLN A 141 1.72 -30.86 1.33
CA GLN A 141 2.25 -32.13 1.83
C GLN A 141 1.31 -33.33 1.68
N ALA A 142 -0.01 -33.12 1.73
CA ALA A 142 -0.98 -34.23 1.91
C ALA A 142 -2.19 -34.19 0.96
N GLY A 143 -2.39 -33.08 0.24
CA GLY A 143 -3.54 -32.89 -0.63
C GLY A 143 -3.45 -33.72 -1.91
N SER A 144 -4.48 -34.53 -2.19
CA SER A 144 -4.69 -35.06 -3.55
C SER A 144 -4.84 -33.90 -4.54
N ALA A 145 -4.28 -34.04 -5.74
CA ALA A 145 -4.27 -32.99 -6.77
C ALA A 145 -5.65 -32.37 -7.04
N GLN A 146 -6.73 -33.17 -6.96
CA GLN A 146 -8.10 -32.68 -7.12
C GLN A 146 -8.56 -31.79 -5.96
N LYS A 147 -8.23 -32.15 -4.72
CA LYS A 147 -8.60 -31.36 -3.51
C LYS A 147 -7.83 -30.06 -3.45
N VAL A 148 -6.53 -30.09 -3.79
CA VAL A 148 -5.70 -28.87 -3.89
C VAL A 148 -6.27 -27.92 -4.94
N ARG A 149 -6.64 -28.44 -6.13
CA ARG A 149 -7.27 -27.62 -7.18
C ARG A 149 -8.58 -26.97 -6.73
N LEU A 150 -9.44 -27.72 -6.02
CA LEU A 150 -10.69 -27.20 -5.50
C LEU A 150 -10.47 -26.11 -4.44
N LEU A 151 -9.52 -26.32 -3.52
CA LEU A 151 -9.15 -25.34 -2.49
C LEU A 151 -8.57 -24.06 -3.11
N MET A 152 -7.66 -24.18 -4.08
CA MET A 152 -7.15 -23.00 -4.82
C MET A 152 -8.26 -22.23 -5.50
N LEU A 153 -9.20 -22.93 -6.15
CA LEU A 153 -10.34 -22.29 -6.80
C LEU A 153 -11.21 -21.55 -5.78
N GLY A 154 -11.49 -22.16 -4.62
CA GLY A 154 -12.22 -21.52 -3.52
C GLY A 154 -11.53 -20.28 -2.95
N LEU A 155 -10.19 -20.22 -2.98
CA LEU A 155 -9.42 -19.04 -2.56
C LEU A 155 -9.39 -17.92 -3.62
N ILE A 156 -9.38 -18.27 -4.90
CA ILE A 156 -9.29 -17.30 -6.01
C ILE A 156 -10.66 -16.68 -6.33
N VAL A 157 -11.74 -17.44 -6.25
CA VAL A 157 -13.11 -16.94 -6.52
C VAL A 157 -13.45 -15.66 -5.74
N PRO A 158 -13.25 -15.57 -4.41
CA PRO A 158 -13.55 -14.35 -3.65
C PRO A 158 -12.58 -13.20 -3.95
N TYR A 159 -11.42 -13.49 -4.55
CA TYR A 159 -10.47 -12.47 -5.00
C TYR A 159 -10.94 -11.78 -6.31
N TRP A 160 -11.67 -12.49 -7.17
CA TRP A 160 -12.25 -11.91 -8.38
C TRP A 160 -13.46 -11.01 -8.12
N VAL A 161 -14.10 -11.13 -6.96
CA VAL A 161 -15.20 -10.25 -6.58
C VAL A 161 -14.65 -8.88 -6.19
N ASN A 162 -15.31 -7.81 -6.63
CA ASN A 162 -14.93 -6.44 -6.28
C ASN A 162 -14.92 -6.25 -4.74
N GLU A 163 -13.84 -5.68 -4.22
CA GLU A 163 -13.66 -5.47 -2.78
C GLU A 163 -14.79 -4.65 -2.14
N ILE A 164 -15.35 -3.69 -2.87
CA ILE A 164 -16.48 -2.87 -2.43
C ILE A 164 -17.72 -3.75 -2.21
N LEU A 165 -18.01 -4.65 -3.14
CA LEU A 165 -19.14 -5.58 -3.02
C LEU A 165 -18.95 -6.49 -1.80
N ARG A 166 -17.75 -7.04 -1.60
CA ARG A 166 -17.42 -7.88 -0.45
C ARG A 166 -17.62 -7.13 0.88
N ALA A 167 -17.17 -5.88 0.95
CA ALA A 167 -17.35 -5.05 2.14
C ALA A 167 -18.85 -4.76 2.42
N PHE A 168 -19.64 -4.44 1.39
CA PHE A 168 -21.09 -4.24 1.55
C PHE A 168 -21.82 -5.52 1.93
N SER A 169 -21.47 -6.65 1.32
CA SER A 169 -22.06 -7.96 1.65
C SER A 169 -21.78 -8.32 3.12
N LEU A 170 -20.54 -8.16 3.60
CA LEU A 170 -20.22 -8.37 5.00
C LEU A 170 -20.99 -7.42 5.93
N ARG A 171 -21.06 -6.13 5.57
CA ARG A 171 -21.84 -5.14 6.33
C ARG A 171 -23.33 -5.50 6.38
N LEU A 172 -23.91 -6.00 5.28
CA LEU A 172 -25.30 -6.43 5.21
C LEU A 172 -25.54 -7.69 6.05
N LEU A 173 -24.61 -8.64 6.01
CA LEU A 173 -24.68 -9.86 6.82
C LEU A 173 -24.63 -9.55 8.32
N MET A 174 -23.82 -8.56 8.72
CA MET A 174 -23.70 -8.07 10.10
C MET A 174 -24.74 -7.00 10.46
N ALA A 175 -25.65 -6.64 9.55
CA ALA A 175 -26.70 -5.67 9.84
C ALA A 175 -27.67 -6.21 10.91
N SER A 176 -28.42 -5.32 11.55
CA SER A 176 -29.40 -5.70 12.59
C SER A 176 -30.45 -6.70 12.08
N LYS A 177 -30.87 -6.58 10.80
CA LYS A 177 -31.76 -7.55 10.13
C LYS A 177 -31.00 -8.59 9.29
N GLY A 178 -29.68 -8.63 9.40
CA GLY A 178 -28.82 -9.53 8.65
C GLY A 178 -29.01 -10.98 9.06
N ILE A 179 -28.64 -11.89 8.15
CA ILE A 179 -28.75 -13.34 8.36
C ILE A 179 -27.98 -13.78 9.61
N ILE A 180 -26.82 -13.17 9.89
CA ILE A 180 -26.01 -13.52 11.06
C ILE A 180 -26.77 -13.19 12.35
N ASN A 181 -27.38 -12.00 12.45
CA ASN A 181 -28.15 -11.62 13.63
C ASN A 181 -29.37 -12.53 13.83
N GLN A 182 -30.08 -12.86 12.74
CA GLN A 182 -31.20 -13.81 12.80
C GLN A 182 -30.79 -15.20 13.30
N ILE A 183 -29.62 -15.70 12.90
CA ILE A 183 -29.08 -16.97 13.39
C ILE A 183 -28.69 -16.85 14.88
N LEU A 184 -28.07 -15.74 15.31
CA LEU A 184 -27.71 -15.54 16.71
C LEU A 184 -28.94 -15.43 17.62
N MET A 185 -30.00 -14.75 17.17
CA MET A 185 -31.30 -14.71 17.87
C MET A 185 -31.94 -16.10 17.93
N ALA A 186 -31.89 -16.87 16.83
CA ALA A 186 -32.41 -18.23 16.81
C ALA A 186 -31.64 -19.19 17.76
N LEU A 187 -30.36 -18.92 17.99
CA LEU A 187 -29.52 -19.65 18.95
C LEU A 187 -29.68 -19.14 20.39
N GLY A 188 -30.49 -18.11 20.65
CA GLY A 188 -30.72 -17.53 21.97
C GLY A 188 -29.51 -16.79 22.55
N VAL A 189 -28.54 -16.39 21.72
CA VAL A 189 -27.32 -15.69 22.15
C VAL A 189 -27.57 -14.19 22.31
N THR A 190 -28.57 -13.64 21.62
CA THR A 190 -28.94 -12.23 21.64
C THR A 190 -30.45 -12.07 21.64
N ASP A 191 -30.97 -11.26 22.55
CA ASP A 191 -32.36 -10.78 22.50
C ASP A 191 -32.42 -9.53 21.62
N GLY A 192 -33.45 -9.45 20.77
CA GLY A 192 -33.58 -8.43 19.71
C GLY A 192 -33.62 -6.99 20.20
#